data_AF-A0A972PE78-F1
#
_entry.id   AF-A0A972PE78-F1
#
_cell.length_a   1.000
_cell.length_b   1.000
_cell.length_c   1.000
_cell.angle_alpha   90.00
_cell.angle_beta   90.00
_cell.angle_gamma   90.00
#
_symmetry.space_group_name_H-M   'P 1'
#
loop_
_entity.id
_entity.type
_entity.pdbx_description
1 polymer ?
#
loop_
_entity_poly.entity_id
_entity_poly.type
_entity_poly.pdbx_seq_one_letter_code
_entity_poly.pdbx_strand_id
1 'polypeptide(L)' 'MKDLTLVVTGMSCGHCKKAVEEGVKRLAGVEEAVADLERGLLRVTFDPHKVSLAEIQDAVVEAGYGVQPAR' A
#
# COMPACT_ATOMS: atom_id res chain seq x y z
N MET A 1 -13.32 5.75 -7.69
CA MET A 1 -11.88 5.66 -7.41
C MET A 1 -11.45 6.75 -6.45
N LYS A 2 -10.63 6.40 -5.46
CA LYS A 2 -9.98 7.29 -4.52
C LYS A 2 -8.48 6.99 -4.52
N ASP A 3 -7.69 8.04 -4.42
CA ASP A 3 -6.27 7.96 -4.15
C ASP A 3 -6.00 8.09 -2.65
N LEU A 4 -4.99 7.36 -2.19
CA LEU A 4 -4.54 7.37 -0.81
C LEU A 4 -3.02 7.28 -0.80
N THR A 5 -2.40 8.06 0.07
CA THR A 5 -0.97 7.95 0.35
C THR A 5 -0.76 7.41 1.76
N LEU A 6 0.02 6.34 1.86
CA LEU A 6 0.39 5.69 3.10
C LEU A 6 1.90 5.81 3.29
N VAL A 7 2.35 5.94 4.53
CA VAL A 7 3.76 5.85 4.90
C VAL A 7 4.05 4.38 5.19
N VAL A 8 5.02 3.79 4.50
CA VAL A 8 5.38 2.38 4.69
C VAL A 8 6.77 2.31 5.34
N THR A 9 6.85 1.65 6.48
CA THR A 9 8.07 1.44 7.24
C THR A 9 8.59 0.02 7.04
N GLY A 10 9.91 -0.15 7.00
CA GLY A 10 10.56 -1.43 6.73
C GLY A 10 10.90 -1.70 5.27
N MET A 11 10.60 -0.77 4.34
CA MET A 11 11.10 -0.84 2.96
C MET A 11 12.60 -0.49 2.91
N SER A 12 13.46 -1.45 3.21
CA SER A 12 14.93 -1.25 3.18
C SER A 12 15.59 -1.66 1.85
N CYS A 13 14.85 -2.24 0.90
CA CYS A 13 15.39 -2.70 -0.39
C CYS A 13 14.35 -2.61 -1.51
N GLY A 14 14.79 -2.46 -2.77
CA GLY A 14 13.90 -2.41 -3.94
C GLY A 14 12.99 -3.65 -4.11
N HIS A 15 13.41 -4.81 -3.59
CA HIS A 15 12.55 -6.00 -3.52
C HIS A 15 11.37 -5.83 -2.54
N CYS A 16 11.57 -5.11 -1.44
CA CYS A 16 10.51 -4.84 -0.47
C CYS A 16 9.38 -4.00 -1.06
N LYS A 17 9.74 -3.01 -1.90
CA LYS A 17 8.78 -2.19 -2.63
C LYS A 17 7.79 -3.06 -3.41
N LYS A 18 8.32 -4.01 -4.17
CA LYS A 18 7.52 -4.80 -5.12
C LYS A 18 6.58 -5.75 -4.38
N ALA A 19 7.04 -6.31 -3.26
CA ALA A 19 6.23 -7.14 -2.39
C ALA A 19 5.02 -6.38 -1.81
N VAL A 20 5.23 -5.13 -1.36
CA VAL A 20 4.15 -4.27 -0.87
C VAL A 20 3.16 -3.92 -1.98
N GLU A 21 3.66 -3.49 -3.15
CA GLU A 21 2.82 -3.17 -4.31
C GLU A 21 1.96 -4.38 -4.71
N GLU A 22 2.55 -5.56 -4.83
CA GLU A 22 1.83 -6.78 -5.19
C GLU A 22 0.84 -7.23 -4.10
N GLY A 23 1.19 -7.07 -2.82
CA GLY A 23 0.30 -7.39 -1.70
C GLY A 23 -0.99 -6.58 -1.75
N VAL A 24 -0.87 -5.26 -1.94
CA VAL A 24 -2.03 -4.36 -2.02
C VAL A 24 -2.79 -4.54 -3.34
N LYS A 25 -2.09 -4.74 -4.45
CA LYS A 25 -2.71 -4.90 -5.78
C LYS A 25 -3.53 -6.19 -5.92
N ARG A 26 -3.36 -7.17 -5.01
CA ARG A 26 -4.20 -8.38 -4.93
C ARG A 26 -5.59 -8.12 -4.36
N LEU A 27 -5.78 -7.01 -3.64
CA LEU A 27 -7.07 -6.66 -3.05
C LEU A 27 -8.09 -6.32 -4.14
N ALA A 28 -9.28 -6.92 -4.04
CA ALA A 28 -10.37 -6.69 -4.97
C ALA A 28 -10.91 -5.26 -4.83
N GLY A 29 -10.55 -4.38 -5.78
CA GLY A 29 -10.91 -2.96 -5.74
C GLY A 29 -9.72 -2.03 -5.80
N VAL A 30 -8.49 -2.54 -5.69
CA VAL A 30 -7.28 -1.76 -5.98
C VAL A 30 -7.04 -1.76 -7.48
N GLU A 31 -6.96 -0.56 -8.07
CA GLU A 31 -6.56 -0.39 -9.47
C GLU A 31 -5.05 -0.26 -9.60
N GLU A 32 -4.47 0.58 -8.74
CA GLU A 32 -3.06 0.94 -8.84
C GLU A 32 -2.44 1.01 -7.44
N ALA A 33 -1.21 0.52 -7.33
CA ALA A 33 -0.39 0.63 -6.13
C ALA A 33 1.04 0.95 -6.57
N VAL A 34 1.57 2.08 -6.10
CA VAL A 34 2.89 2.61 -6.46
C VAL A 34 3.67 2.90 -5.18
N ALA A 35 4.70 2.12 -4.92
CA ALA A 35 5.60 2.32 -3.78
C ALA A 35 6.80 3.18 -4.18
N ASP A 36 6.99 4.26 -3.44
CA ASP A 36 8.09 5.20 -3.52
C ASP A 36 9.05 4.95 -2.35
N LEU A 37 10.12 4.22 -2.63
CA LEU A 37 11.13 3.85 -1.63
C LEU A 37 12.00 5.05 -1.21
N GLU A 38 12.22 6.02 -2.10
CA GLU A 38 12.99 7.23 -1.79
C GLU A 38 12.26 8.10 -0.77
N ARG A 39 10.93 8.17 -0.89
CA ARG A 39 10.07 8.95 0.02
C ARG A 39 9.52 8.12 1.18
N GLY A 40 9.60 6.80 1.12
CA GLY A 40 8.97 5.90 2.09
C GLY A 40 7.44 5.93 2.03
N LEU A 41 6.87 6.20 0.86
CA LEU A 41 5.44 6.38 0.65
C LEU A 41 4.87 5.30 -0.28
N LEU A 42 3.61 4.95 -0.10
CA LEU A 42 2.84 4.08 -0.97
C LEU A 42 1.59 4.82 -1.41
N ARG A 43 1.46 5.06 -2.71
CA ARG A 43 0.22 5.57 -3.32
C ARG A 43 -0.64 4.41 -3.78
N VAL A 44 -1.90 4.43 -3.37
CA VAL A 44 -2.88 3.40 -3.73
C VAL A 44 -4.11 4.07 -4.31
N THR A 45 -4.49 3.66 -5.51
CA THR A 45 -5.74 4.03 -6.17
C THR A 45 -6.70 2.86 -6.03
N PHE A 46 -7.82 3.07 -5.34
CA PHE A 46 -8.77 2.01 -5.03
C PHE A 46 -10.23 2.48 -5.09
N ASP A 47 -11.14 1.52 -5.14
CA ASP A 47 -12.57 1.75 -5.06
C ASP A 47 -13.06 1.61 -3.61
N PRO A 48 -13.49 2.69 -2.93
CA PRO A 48 -13.92 2.65 -1.54
C PRO A 48 -15.23 1.88 -1.32
N HIS A 49 -15.96 1.50 -2.38
CA HIS A 49 -17.12 0.61 -2.28
C HIS A 49 -16.72 -0.88 -2.30
N LYS A 50 -15.51 -1.21 -2.76
CA LYS A 50 -15.02 -2.60 -2.84
C LYS A 50 -13.98 -2.93 -1.78
N VAL A 51 -13.10 -1.99 -1.47
CA VAL A 51 -12.01 -2.18 -0.51
C VAL A 51 -11.88 -0.96 0.39
N SER A 52 -11.65 -1.21 1.66
CA SER A 52 -11.49 -0.15 2.66
C SER A 52 -10.02 0.18 2.93
N LEU A 53 -9.81 1.40 3.42
CA LEU A 53 -8.52 1.91 3.88
C LEU A 53 -7.87 0.98 4.92
N ALA A 54 -8.67 0.38 5.80
CA ALA A 54 -8.21 -0.58 6.80
C ALA A 54 -7.71 -1.88 6.16
N GLU A 55 -8.41 -2.42 5.16
CA GLU A 55 -7.99 -3.64 4.45
C GLU A 55 -6.71 -3.43 3.65
N ILE A 56 -6.55 -2.26 3.03
CA ILE A 56 -5.31 -1.89 2.36
C ILE A 56 -4.14 -1.87 3.35
N GLN A 57 -4.35 -1.31 4.54
CA GLN A 57 -3.33 -1.30 5.58
C GLN A 57 -3.02 -2.73 6.07
N ASP A 58 -4.05 -3.54 6.30
CA ASP A 58 -3.91 -4.92 6.75
C ASP A 58 -3.09 -5.74 5.77
N ALA A 59 -3.36 -5.63 4.45
CA ALA A 59 -2.58 -6.32 3.43
C ALA A 59 -1.08 -5.94 3.42
N VAL A 60 -0.73 -4.70 3.76
CA VAL A 60 0.68 -4.29 3.90
C VAL A 60 1.30 -4.92 5.15
N VAL A 61 0.54 -4.99 6.26
CA VAL A 61 0.97 -5.64 7.50
C VAL A 61 1.14 -7.15 7.32
N GLU A 62 0.20 -7.82 6.63
CA GLU A 62 0.28 -9.24 6.26
C GLU A 62 1.48 -9.54 5.35
N ALA A 63 1.86 -8.58 4.49
CA ALA A 63 3.08 -8.67 3.70
C ALA A 63 4.37 -8.52 4.54
N GLY A 64 4.26 -8.21 5.83
CA GLY A 64 5.37 -8.08 6.77
C GLY A 64 5.96 -6.68 6.89
N TYR A 65 5.21 -5.65 6.46
CA TYR A 65 5.67 -4.25 6.48
C TYR A 65 4.80 -3.40 7.39
N GLY A 66 5.41 -2.39 8.01
CA GLY A 66 4.65 -1.41 8.79
C GLY A 66 3.99 -0.41 7.85
N VAL A 67 2.76 -0.01 8.14
CA VAL A 67 2.05 1.01 7.37
C VAL A 67 1.33 1.98 8.29
N GLN A 68 1.37 3.26 7.95
CA GLN A 68 0.69 4.32 8.67
C GLN A 68 0.04 5.30 7.70
N PRO A 69 -1.12 5.89 8.03
CA PRO A 69 -1.67 6.97 7.24
C PRO A 69 -0.70 8.17 7.24
N ALA A 70 -0.43 8.72 6.06
CA ALA A 70 0.31 9.98 5.94
C ALA A 70 -0.55 11.09 6.55
N ARG A 71 -0.16 11.57 7.74
CA ARG A 71 -0.88 12.60 8.50
C ARG A 71 -0.58 14.00 7.98
#